data_AF-A0A7C3BNP6-F1
#
_entry.id   AF-A0A7C3BNP6-F1
#
_cell.length_a   1.000
_cell.length_b   1.000
_cell.length_c   1.000
_cell.angle_alpha   90.00
_cell.angle_beta   90.00
_cell.angle_gamma   90.00
#
_symmetry.space_group_name_H-M   'P 1'
#
loop_
_entity.id
_entity.type
_entity.pdbx_description
1 polymer ?
#
loop_
_entity_poly.entity_id
_entity_poly.type
_entity_poly.pdbx_seq_one_letter_code
_entity_poly.pdbx_strand_id
1 'polypeptide(L)'
;MPSQQIIQLRDRILAILMRDARERRHATPEECAQVLGISVNEYEDYEAGVSSISLPELELLGHYLKIPLHVLRDEESAFEDDHPTPKAASFLFLRNRIIGARLRQARIAADYTQSELAKTIDCSASTISAYEYGRRSLSLSELEILARELKTPITEFLDQDSRVGTWHRRQKEFETFCNLAPEVRKFVLYPINQSYLEIALHLAALPAGALRQIAEGLLEITY
;
A
#
# COMPACT_ATOMS: atom_id res chain seq x y z
N MET A 1 -19.99 16.88 -36.40
CA MET A 1 -21.13 16.15 -35.78
C MET A 1 -20.68 15.03 -34.84
N PRO A 2 -19.79 14.08 -35.19
CA PRO A 2 -19.37 13.04 -34.24
C PRO A 2 -18.57 13.60 -33.04
N SER A 3 -17.71 14.59 -33.27
CA SER A 3 -16.85 15.15 -32.22
C SER A 3 -17.62 15.84 -31.08
N GLN A 4 -18.73 16.50 -31.35
CA GLN A 4 -19.48 17.24 -30.34
C GLN A 4 -20.31 16.31 -29.43
N GLN A 5 -20.84 15.22 -29.98
CA GLN A 5 -21.49 14.17 -29.19
C GLN A 5 -20.48 13.41 -28.32
N ILE A 6 -19.28 13.17 -28.84
CA ILE A 6 -18.17 12.56 -28.08
C ILE A 6 -17.75 13.48 -26.92
N ILE A 7 -17.61 14.79 -27.16
CA ILE A 7 -17.29 15.77 -26.12
C ILE A 7 -18.37 15.78 -25.03
N GLN A 8 -19.65 15.86 -25.41
CA GLN A 8 -20.75 15.86 -24.43
C GLN A 8 -20.83 14.56 -23.61
N LEU A 9 -20.59 13.41 -24.25
CA LEU A 9 -20.53 12.14 -23.54
C LEU A 9 -19.37 12.14 -22.54
N ARG A 10 -18.21 12.67 -22.96
CA ARG A 10 -17.01 12.73 -22.13
C ARG A 10 -17.18 13.66 -20.94
N ASP A 11 -17.79 14.83 -21.13
CA ASP A 11 -18.06 15.79 -20.07
C ASP A 11 -18.98 15.18 -19.00
N ARG A 12 -19.98 14.39 -19.40
CA ARG A 12 -20.84 13.65 -18.46
C ARG A 12 -20.09 12.57 -17.68
N ILE A 13 -19.18 11.85 -18.32
CA ILE A 13 -18.34 10.85 -17.63
C ILE A 13 -17.45 11.55 -16.61
N LEU A 14 -16.78 12.64 -17.00
CA LEU A 14 -15.94 13.43 -16.10
C LEU A 14 -16.74 13.99 -14.93
N ALA A 15 -17.95 14.50 -15.17
CA ALA A 15 -18.86 14.98 -14.14
C ALA A 15 -19.16 13.91 -13.07
N ILE A 16 -19.46 12.68 -13.49
CA ILE A 16 -19.69 11.55 -12.59
C ILE A 16 -18.42 11.21 -11.79
N LEU A 17 -17.27 11.15 -12.46
CA LEU A 17 -15.99 10.83 -11.82
C LEU A 17 -15.57 11.91 -10.81
N MET A 18 -15.76 13.19 -11.13
CA MET A 18 -15.49 14.33 -10.24
C MET A 18 -16.39 14.31 -9.01
N ARG A 19 -17.66 13.96 -9.18
CA ARG A 19 -18.59 13.85 -8.07
C ARG A 19 -18.24 12.69 -7.14
N ASP A 20 -18.01 11.51 -7.69
CA ASP A 20 -17.63 10.31 -6.91
C ASP A 20 -16.30 10.55 -6.16
N ALA A 21 -15.33 11.14 -6.86
CA ALA A 21 -14.08 11.63 -6.29
C ALA A 21 -14.27 12.54 -5.07
N ARG A 22 -15.11 13.57 -5.22
CA ARG A 22 -15.41 14.54 -4.18
C ARG A 22 -16.09 13.87 -2.98
N GLU A 23 -17.08 13.02 -3.23
CA GLU A 23 -17.83 12.30 -2.20
C GLU A 23 -16.93 11.36 -1.37
N ARG A 24 -16.02 10.62 -2.01
CA ARG A 24 -15.02 9.77 -1.32
C ARG A 24 -14.05 10.55 -0.47
N ARG A 25 -13.68 11.75 -0.92
CA ARG A 25 -12.80 12.65 -0.17
C ARG A 25 -13.54 13.40 0.95
N HIS A 26 -14.87 13.27 1.01
CA HIS A 26 -15.78 14.02 1.85
C HIS A 26 -15.64 15.54 1.68
N ALA A 27 -15.31 15.99 0.46
CA ALA A 27 -15.18 17.40 0.14
C ALA A 27 -16.53 18.03 -0.26
N THR A 28 -16.72 19.31 0.02
CA THR A 28 -17.93 20.03 -0.39
C THR A 28 -17.75 20.72 -1.75
N PRO A 29 -18.86 21.02 -2.48
CA PRO A 29 -18.78 21.81 -3.71
C PRO A 29 -18.11 23.17 -3.51
N GLU A 30 -18.33 23.82 -2.35
CA GLU A 30 -17.72 25.11 -2.01
C GLU A 30 -16.20 25.02 -1.88
N GLU A 31 -15.69 23.96 -1.24
CA GLU A 31 -14.25 23.72 -1.13
C GLU A 31 -13.61 23.52 -2.52
N CYS A 32 -14.29 22.80 -3.41
CA CYS A 32 -13.79 22.55 -4.77
C CYS A 32 -13.82 23.82 -5.62
N ALA A 33 -14.89 24.60 -5.55
CA ALA A 33 -14.99 25.90 -6.21
C ALA A 33 -13.90 26.87 -5.70
N GLN A 34 -13.64 26.88 -4.40
CA GLN A 34 -12.58 27.69 -3.80
C GLN A 34 -11.18 27.27 -4.28
N VAL A 35 -10.91 25.97 -4.42
CA VAL A 35 -9.64 25.45 -4.95
C VAL A 35 -9.41 25.91 -6.39
N LEU A 36 -10.47 25.92 -7.20
CA LEU A 36 -10.42 26.34 -8.60
C LEU A 36 -10.46 27.87 -8.77
N GLY A 37 -10.87 28.62 -7.74
CA GLY A 37 -11.05 30.06 -7.83
C GLY A 37 -12.28 30.49 -8.65
N ILE A 38 -13.29 29.62 -8.73
CA ILE A 38 -14.53 29.83 -9.49
C ILE A 38 -15.75 29.95 -8.56
N SER A 39 -16.92 30.25 -9.13
CA SER A 39 -18.16 30.26 -8.35
C SER A 39 -18.66 28.85 -8.05
N VAL A 40 -19.42 28.67 -6.96
CA VAL A 40 -20.02 27.36 -6.61
C VAL A 40 -20.93 26.87 -7.74
N ASN A 41 -21.72 27.76 -8.33
CA ASN A 41 -22.61 27.42 -9.46
C ASN A 41 -21.83 26.88 -10.67
N GLU A 42 -20.66 27.49 -10.98
CA GLU A 42 -19.82 27.05 -12.09
C GLU A 42 -19.23 25.65 -11.83
N TYR A 43 -18.85 25.36 -10.59
CA TYR A 43 -18.45 24.01 -10.18
C TYR A 43 -19.60 23.00 -10.26
N GLU A 44 -20.81 23.39 -9.83
CA GLU A 44 -22.00 22.55 -9.95
C GLU A 44 -22.35 22.26 -11.41
N ASP A 45 -22.14 23.21 -12.32
CA ASP A 45 -22.29 23.00 -13.76
C ASP A 45 -21.28 21.97 -14.29
N TYR A 46 -20.06 21.92 -13.75
CA TYR A 46 -19.10 20.86 -14.05
C TYR A 46 -19.60 19.49 -13.56
N GLU A 47 -20.07 19.37 -12.31
CA GLU A 47 -20.62 18.10 -11.78
C GLU A 47 -21.97 17.68 -12.39
N ALA A 48 -22.68 18.60 -13.04
CA ALA A 48 -23.88 18.33 -13.82
C ALA A 48 -23.57 17.95 -15.28
N GLY A 49 -22.31 18.13 -15.73
CA GLY A 49 -21.90 17.94 -17.13
C GLY A 49 -22.55 18.95 -18.08
N VAL A 50 -22.90 20.13 -17.57
CA VAL A 50 -23.46 21.26 -18.33
C VAL A 50 -22.35 22.07 -18.98
N SER A 51 -21.26 22.28 -18.23
CA SER A 51 -20.06 23.00 -18.66
C SER A 51 -18.87 22.05 -18.68
N SER A 52 -17.96 22.25 -19.64
CA SER A 52 -16.72 21.47 -19.73
C SER A 52 -15.65 22.08 -18.83
N ILE A 53 -15.04 21.27 -17.97
CA ILE A 53 -13.86 21.66 -17.19
C ILE A 53 -12.61 21.67 -18.09
N SER A 54 -11.72 22.63 -17.89
CA SER A 54 -10.44 22.67 -18.60
C SER A 54 -9.43 21.67 -18.02
N LEU A 55 -8.39 21.32 -18.79
CA LEU A 55 -7.34 20.41 -18.32
C LEU A 55 -6.61 20.93 -17.06
N PRO A 56 -6.17 22.20 -16.97
CA PRO A 56 -5.51 22.71 -15.76
C PRO A 56 -6.42 22.71 -14.52
N GLU A 57 -7.71 23.04 -14.68
CA GLU A 57 -8.68 22.94 -13.59
C GLU A 57 -8.84 21.49 -13.14
N LEU A 58 -8.93 20.55 -14.08
CA LEU A 58 -9.03 19.12 -13.78
C LEU A 58 -7.77 18.59 -13.09
N GLU A 59 -6.58 19.03 -13.50
CA GLU A 59 -5.30 18.69 -12.87
C GLU A 59 -5.24 19.20 -11.42
N LEU A 60 -5.62 20.46 -11.21
CA LEU A 60 -5.65 21.09 -9.89
C LEU A 60 -6.67 20.40 -8.96
N LEU A 61 -7.86 20.14 -9.48
CA LEU A 61 -8.91 19.44 -8.75
C LEU A 61 -8.50 18.00 -8.44
N GLY A 62 -7.91 17.28 -9.40
CA GLY A 62 -7.38 15.93 -9.20
C GLY A 62 -6.32 15.89 -8.10
N HIS A 63 -5.41 16.87 -8.07
CA HIS A 63 -4.42 16.99 -7.00
C HIS A 63 -5.06 17.25 -5.61
N TYR A 64 -6.10 18.07 -5.55
CA TYR A 64 -6.86 18.35 -4.33
C TYR A 64 -7.61 17.11 -3.82
N LEU A 65 -8.34 16.44 -4.72
CA LEU A 65 -9.14 15.25 -4.44
C LEU A 65 -8.30 13.97 -4.28
N LYS A 66 -6.99 14.04 -4.54
CA LYS A 66 -6.02 12.92 -4.49
C LYS A 66 -6.33 11.83 -5.51
N ILE A 67 -6.64 12.25 -6.74
CA ILE A 67 -6.96 11.38 -7.87
C ILE A 67 -5.97 11.64 -9.01
N PRO A 68 -5.18 10.63 -9.39
CA PRO A 68 -4.31 10.74 -10.55
C PRO A 68 -5.10 10.98 -11.83
N LEU A 69 -4.61 11.88 -12.68
CA LEU A 69 -5.29 12.26 -13.92
C LEU A 69 -5.51 11.08 -14.89
N HIS A 70 -4.63 10.08 -14.88
CA HIS A 70 -4.80 8.89 -15.73
C HIS A 70 -6.07 8.10 -15.38
N VAL A 71 -6.50 8.10 -14.12
CA VAL A 71 -7.75 7.47 -13.68
C VAL A 71 -8.95 8.21 -14.27
N LEU A 72 -8.89 9.54 -14.31
CA LEU A 72 -9.93 10.35 -14.91
C LEU A 72 -9.99 10.18 -16.43
N ARG A 73 -8.87 9.77 -17.06
CA ARG A 73 -8.76 9.54 -18.50
C ARG A 73 -9.29 8.16 -18.91
N ASP A 74 -8.92 7.12 -18.19
CA ASP A 74 -9.10 5.73 -18.60
C ASP A 74 -10.36 5.13 -17.92
N GLU A 75 -11.41 4.83 -18.69
CA GLU A 75 -12.73 4.36 -18.18
C GLU A 75 -12.66 3.03 -17.42
N GLU A 76 -11.62 2.23 -17.66
CA GLU A 76 -11.37 0.95 -17.00
C GLU A 76 -10.57 1.06 -15.70
N SER A 77 -10.10 2.28 -15.36
CA SER A 77 -9.35 2.50 -14.14
C SER A 77 -10.29 2.50 -12.94
N ALA A 78 -10.75 1.31 -12.56
CA ALA A 78 -11.36 1.08 -11.27
C ALA A 78 -10.40 1.63 -10.21
N PHE A 79 -10.89 2.53 -9.37
CA PHE A 79 -10.19 2.90 -8.15
C PHE A 79 -10.06 1.62 -7.31
N GLU A 80 -8.92 0.95 -7.42
CA GLU A 80 -8.58 -0.18 -6.56
C GLU A 80 -8.31 0.35 -5.16
N ASP A 81 -9.36 0.53 -4.38
CA ASP A 81 -9.33 0.43 -2.91
C ASP A 81 -10.72 0.47 -2.24
N ASP A 82 -11.83 0.25 -2.98
CA ASP A 82 -13.16 0.09 -2.35
C ASP A 82 -13.37 -1.34 -1.83
N HIS A 83 -12.48 -1.72 -0.94
CA HIS A 83 -12.41 -3.03 -0.37
C HIS A 83 -12.86 -2.94 1.08
N PRO A 84 -14.04 -3.49 1.43
CA PRO A 84 -14.65 -3.22 2.72
C PRO A 84 -13.73 -3.67 3.85
N THR A 85 -13.55 -2.77 4.82
CA THR A 85 -12.78 -2.99 6.05
C THR A 85 -13.24 -4.29 6.70
N PRO A 86 -12.33 -5.19 7.10
CA PRO A 86 -12.72 -6.42 7.77
C PRO A 86 -13.48 -6.13 9.06
N LYS A 87 -14.42 -7.01 9.42
CA LYS A 87 -15.16 -6.89 10.69
C LYS A 87 -14.17 -6.89 11.87
N ALA A 88 -14.16 -5.79 12.63
CA ALA A 88 -13.17 -5.54 13.67
C ALA A 88 -13.07 -6.67 14.69
N ALA A 89 -14.21 -7.16 15.22
CA ALA A 89 -14.21 -8.20 16.25
C ALA A 89 -13.52 -9.50 15.81
N SER A 90 -13.85 -10.03 14.62
CA SER A 90 -13.23 -11.26 14.10
C SER A 90 -11.76 -11.06 13.75
N PHE A 91 -11.42 -9.90 13.18
CA PHE A 91 -10.04 -9.58 12.81
C PHE A 91 -9.13 -9.47 14.04
N LEU A 92 -9.54 -8.66 15.02
CA LEU A 92 -8.78 -8.44 16.26
C LEU A 92 -8.62 -9.74 17.05
N PHE A 93 -9.68 -10.56 17.15
CA PHE A 93 -9.61 -11.86 17.82
C PHE A 93 -8.56 -12.78 17.17
N LEU A 94 -8.61 -12.94 15.84
CA LEU A 94 -7.68 -13.80 15.11
C LEU A 94 -6.24 -13.28 15.23
N ARG A 95 -6.03 -11.96 15.08
CA ARG A 95 -4.68 -11.38 15.18
C ARG A 95 -4.08 -11.50 16.57
N ASN A 96 -4.85 -11.26 17.63
CA ASN A 96 -4.37 -11.46 19.00
C ASN A 96 -3.92 -12.92 19.23
N ARG A 97 -4.63 -13.89 18.67
CA ARG A 97 -4.26 -15.31 18.78
C ARG A 97 -3.01 -15.67 17.99
N ILE A 98 -2.81 -15.10 16.80
CA ILE A 98 -1.57 -15.27 16.02
C ILE A 98 -0.38 -14.63 16.75
N ILE A 99 -0.52 -13.40 17.24
CA ILE A 99 0.53 -12.69 17.98
C ILE A 99 0.89 -13.47 19.25
N GLY A 100 -0.10 -13.93 20.00
CA GLY A 100 0.10 -14.76 21.19
C GLY A 100 0.85 -16.07 20.90
N ALA A 101 0.47 -16.77 19.83
CA ALA A 101 1.14 -17.99 19.41
C ALA A 101 2.61 -17.75 19.03
N ARG A 102 2.90 -16.67 18.28
CA ARG A 102 4.26 -16.27 17.92
C ARG A 102 5.08 -15.86 19.15
N LEU A 103 4.47 -15.15 20.10
CA LEU A 103 5.13 -14.77 21.35
C LEU A 103 5.52 -16.00 22.16
N ARG A 104 4.62 -16.99 22.25
CA ARG A 104 4.90 -18.26 22.91
C ARG A 104 6.05 -19.00 22.24
N GLN A 105 6.07 -19.06 20.90
CA GLN A 105 7.14 -19.70 20.14
C GLN A 105 8.49 -19.02 20.39
N ALA A 106 8.54 -17.69 20.30
CA ALA A 106 9.74 -16.90 20.58
C ALA A 106 10.22 -17.09 22.04
N ARG A 107 9.30 -17.07 23.01
CA ARG A 107 9.63 -17.32 24.42
C ARG A 107 10.25 -18.69 24.63
N ILE A 108 9.67 -19.74 24.06
CA ILE A 108 10.18 -21.12 24.19
C ILE A 108 11.55 -21.24 23.50
N ALA A 109 11.71 -20.66 22.31
CA ALA A 109 12.98 -20.69 21.59
C ALA A 109 14.12 -19.95 22.30
N ALA A 110 13.78 -18.96 23.15
CA ALA A 110 14.73 -18.24 23.98
C ALA A 110 14.93 -18.87 25.38
N ASP A 111 14.30 -20.02 25.67
CA ASP A 111 14.34 -20.71 26.98
C ASP A 111 13.79 -19.90 28.17
N TYR A 112 12.85 -18.97 27.94
CA TYR A 112 12.21 -18.21 29.02
C TYR A 112 10.98 -18.95 29.57
N THR A 113 10.79 -18.94 30.89
CA THR A 113 9.49 -19.24 31.50
C THR A 113 8.54 -18.05 31.38
N GLN A 114 7.22 -18.28 31.51
CA GLN A 114 6.25 -17.19 31.54
C GLN A 114 6.49 -16.23 32.71
N SER A 115 7.02 -16.73 33.84
CA SER A 115 7.34 -15.92 35.02
C SER A 115 8.55 -15.01 34.78
N GLU A 116 9.59 -15.51 34.13
CA GLU A 116 10.76 -14.70 33.77
C GLU A 116 10.39 -13.63 32.76
N LEU A 117 9.64 -13.98 31.70
CA LEU A 117 9.22 -13.01 30.70
C LEU A 117 8.31 -11.92 31.30
N ALA A 118 7.45 -12.28 32.25
CA ALA A 118 6.54 -11.34 32.89
C ALA A 118 7.26 -10.21 33.66
N LYS A 119 8.45 -10.49 34.22
CA LYS A 119 9.27 -9.49 34.92
C LYS A 119 9.71 -8.34 34.01
N THR A 120 9.90 -8.61 32.72
CA THR A 120 10.36 -7.63 31.72
C THR A 120 9.42 -6.43 31.58
N ILE A 121 8.12 -6.67 31.77
CA ILE A 121 7.05 -5.65 31.65
C ILE A 121 6.25 -5.50 32.95
N ASP A 122 6.84 -5.91 34.09
CA ASP A 122 6.26 -5.84 35.43
C ASP A 122 4.80 -6.34 35.51
N CYS A 123 4.56 -7.56 34.99
CA CYS A 123 3.23 -8.19 35.04
C CYS A 123 3.27 -9.59 35.65
N SER A 124 2.12 -10.25 35.72
CA SER A 124 2.02 -11.63 36.22
C SER A 124 2.28 -12.66 35.11
N ALA A 125 2.78 -13.85 35.49
CA ALA A 125 2.89 -14.99 34.56
C ALA A 125 1.54 -15.36 33.92
N SER A 126 0.43 -15.18 34.65
CA SER A 126 -0.92 -15.38 34.12
C SER A 126 -1.30 -14.37 33.04
N THR A 127 -0.76 -13.14 33.09
CA THR A 127 -0.94 -12.12 32.06
C THR A 127 -0.20 -12.52 30.79
N ILE A 128 1.06 -12.96 30.89
CA ILE A 128 1.80 -13.53 29.75
C ILE A 128 1.04 -14.71 29.13
N SER A 129 0.55 -15.63 29.96
CA SER A 129 -0.27 -16.74 29.48
C SER A 129 -1.53 -16.27 28.74
N ALA A 130 -2.25 -15.28 29.27
CA ALA A 130 -3.41 -14.71 28.60
C ALA A 130 -3.08 -14.07 27.24
N TYR A 131 -1.93 -13.40 27.11
CA TYR A 131 -1.41 -12.91 25.84
C TYR A 131 -1.12 -14.05 24.87
N GLU A 132 -0.39 -15.08 25.31
CA GLU A 132 -0.02 -16.24 24.48
C GLU A 132 -1.23 -17.01 23.92
N TYR A 133 -2.32 -17.06 24.67
CA TYR A 133 -3.57 -17.70 24.24
C TYR A 133 -4.52 -16.74 23.48
N GLY A 134 -4.14 -15.48 23.27
CA GLY A 134 -4.96 -14.45 22.62
C GLY A 134 -6.22 -14.08 23.39
N ARG A 135 -6.27 -14.37 24.70
CA ARG A 135 -7.40 -14.04 25.59
C ARG A 135 -7.36 -12.60 26.06
N ARG A 136 -6.18 -11.98 26.02
CA ARG A 136 -5.94 -10.57 26.32
C ARG A 136 -5.14 -9.97 25.17
N SER A 137 -5.46 -8.74 24.79
CA SER A 137 -4.68 -7.98 23.81
C SER A 137 -3.38 -7.48 24.43
N LEU A 138 -2.29 -7.61 23.68
CA LEU A 138 -0.97 -7.09 24.03
C LEU A 138 -0.79 -5.74 23.31
N SER A 139 -0.36 -4.71 24.03
CA SER A 139 -0.05 -3.42 23.39
C SER A 139 1.22 -3.49 22.54
N LEU A 140 1.36 -2.59 21.57
CA LEU A 140 2.58 -2.51 20.75
C LEU A 140 3.83 -2.28 21.63
N SER A 141 3.76 -1.37 22.60
CA SER A 141 4.90 -1.05 23.46
C SER A 141 5.33 -2.21 24.34
N GLU A 142 4.38 -2.96 24.94
CA GLU A 142 4.71 -4.20 25.66
C GLU A 142 5.36 -5.20 24.71
N LEU A 143 4.79 -5.39 23.51
CA LEU A 143 5.32 -6.33 22.52
C LEU A 143 6.74 -5.96 22.07
N GLU A 144 7.06 -4.68 21.89
CA GLU A 144 8.41 -4.22 21.53
C GLU A 144 9.44 -4.54 22.62
N ILE A 145 9.08 -4.34 23.89
CA ILE A 145 9.94 -4.68 25.03
C ILE A 145 10.18 -6.20 25.07
N LEU A 146 9.11 -6.98 24.97
CA LEU A 146 9.19 -8.44 24.98
C LEU A 146 9.97 -8.99 23.78
N ALA A 147 9.74 -8.46 22.59
CA ALA A 147 10.44 -8.86 21.37
C ALA A 147 11.95 -8.60 21.48
N ARG A 148 12.34 -7.44 22.05
CA ARG A 148 13.74 -7.10 22.31
C ARG A 148 14.39 -8.08 23.30
N GLU A 149 13.72 -8.36 24.41
CA GLU A 149 14.20 -9.32 25.42
C GLU A 149 14.39 -10.72 24.82
N LEU A 150 13.44 -11.15 23.99
CA LEU A 150 13.45 -12.43 23.29
C LEU A 150 14.34 -12.43 22.03
N LYS A 151 15.07 -11.33 21.75
CA LYS A 151 15.91 -11.15 20.55
C LYS A 151 15.20 -11.49 19.23
N THR A 152 13.89 -11.27 19.20
CA THR A 152 13.03 -11.54 18.04
C THR A 152 12.68 -10.22 17.39
N PRO A 153 12.88 -10.03 16.08
CA PRO A 153 12.55 -8.76 15.44
C PRO A 153 11.03 -8.53 15.47
N ILE A 154 10.61 -7.29 15.74
CA ILE A 154 9.18 -6.93 15.86
C ILE A 154 8.38 -7.27 14.58
N THR A 155 9.06 -7.32 13.44
CA THR A 155 8.50 -7.70 12.14
C THR A 155 7.90 -9.10 12.12
N GLU A 156 8.39 -10.02 12.96
CA GLU A 156 7.83 -11.37 13.10
C GLU A 156 6.39 -11.34 13.64
N PHE A 157 6.00 -10.30 14.37
CA PHE A 157 4.67 -10.20 14.94
C PHE A 157 3.69 -9.46 14.04
N LEU A 158 4.18 -8.75 13.01
CA LEU A 158 3.36 -7.98 12.10
C LEU A 158 2.45 -8.89 11.25
N ASP A 159 1.36 -8.29 10.79
CA ASP A 159 0.45 -8.96 9.88
C ASP A 159 1.06 -8.99 8.49
N GLN A 160 1.10 -10.17 7.89
CA GLN A 160 1.67 -10.38 6.57
C GLN A 160 0.54 -10.82 5.63
N ASP A 161 -0.23 -11.82 6.03
CA ASP A 161 -1.08 -12.58 5.11
C ASP A 161 -2.51 -12.03 5.02
N SER A 162 -2.97 -11.25 6.00
CA SER A 162 -4.30 -10.65 5.90
C SER A 162 -4.30 -9.49 4.92
N ARG A 163 -5.50 -9.10 4.45
CA ARG A 163 -5.69 -7.91 3.60
C ARG A 163 -5.07 -6.64 4.21
N VAL A 164 -5.18 -6.48 5.52
CA VAL A 164 -4.58 -5.34 6.25
C VAL A 164 -3.06 -5.43 6.21
N GLY A 165 -2.51 -6.63 6.45
CA GLY A 165 -1.07 -6.87 6.35
C GLY A 165 -0.52 -6.64 4.94
N THR A 166 -1.21 -7.14 3.92
CA THR A 166 -0.84 -6.93 2.51
C THR A 166 -0.89 -5.46 2.12
N TRP A 167 -1.85 -4.68 2.63
CA TRP A 167 -1.94 -3.25 2.37
C TRP A 167 -0.71 -2.50 2.91
N HIS A 168 -0.36 -2.72 4.18
CA HIS A 168 0.86 -2.13 4.76
C HIS A 168 2.13 -2.54 4.02
N ARG A 169 2.20 -3.80 3.58
CA ARG A 169 3.34 -4.32 2.82
C ARG A 169 3.48 -3.62 1.47
N ARG A 170 2.38 -3.54 0.69
CA ARG A 170 2.33 -2.85 -0.61
C ARG A 170 2.72 -1.38 -0.49
N GLN A 171 2.24 -0.71 0.56
CA GLN A 171 2.61 0.68 0.83
C GLN A 171 4.12 0.83 1.00
N LYS A 172 4.75 -0.01 1.83
CA LYS A 172 6.21 0.00 2.04
C LYS A 172 6.99 -0.38 0.77
N GLU A 173 6.50 -1.36 0.00
CA GLU A 173 7.09 -1.75 -1.28
C GLU A 173 7.07 -0.58 -2.28
N PHE A 174 5.95 0.14 -2.37
CA PHE A 174 5.80 1.30 -3.24
C PHE A 174 6.69 2.48 -2.80
N GLU A 175 6.80 2.75 -1.50
CA GLU A 175 7.73 3.74 -0.96
C GLU A 175 9.19 3.38 -1.29
N THR A 176 9.54 2.11 -1.14
CA THR A 176 10.89 1.60 -1.49
C THR A 176 11.17 1.75 -2.98
N PHE A 177 10.19 1.43 -3.82
CA PHE A 177 10.28 1.65 -5.27
C PHE A 177 10.49 3.13 -5.61
N CYS A 178 9.75 4.04 -4.96
CA CYS A 178 9.90 5.48 -5.13
C CYS A 178 11.30 5.97 -4.74
N ASN A 179 11.96 5.32 -3.79
CA ASN A 179 13.32 5.66 -3.34
C ASN A 179 14.45 5.15 -4.26
N LEU A 180 14.16 4.30 -5.26
CA LEU A 180 15.15 3.90 -6.27
C LEU A 180 15.63 5.11 -7.08
N ALA A 181 16.83 5.04 -7.66
CA ALA A 181 17.34 6.11 -8.53
C ALA A 181 16.37 6.40 -9.71
N PRO A 182 16.20 7.67 -10.14
CA PRO A 182 15.27 8.03 -11.20
C PRO A 182 15.48 7.23 -12.51
N GLU A 183 16.73 6.97 -12.88
CA GLU A 183 17.07 6.19 -14.07
C GLU A 183 16.61 4.74 -13.96
N VAL A 184 16.74 4.13 -12.77
CA VAL A 184 16.29 2.76 -12.49
C VAL A 184 14.77 2.68 -12.53
N ARG A 185 14.07 3.62 -11.88
CA ARG A 185 12.59 3.67 -11.93
C ARG A 185 12.11 3.80 -13.37
N LYS A 186 12.73 4.71 -14.14
CA LYS A 186 12.42 4.89 -15.56
C LYS A 186 12.67 3.59 -16.33
N PHE A 187 13.80 2.94 -16.14
CA PHE A 187 14.10 1.67 -16.80
C PHE A 187 13.03 0.61 -16.50
N VAL A 188 12.64 0.43 -15.24
CA VAL A 188 11.66 -0.59 -14.83
C VAL A 188 10.27 -0.31 -15.40
N LEU A 189 9.85 0.96 -15.51
CA LEU A 189 8.51 1.33 -15.97
C LEU A 189 8.30 1.19 -17.49
N TYR A 190 9.36 0.99 -18.28
CA TYR A 190 9.24 0.84 -19.73
C TYR A 190 8.91 -0.62 -20.06
N PRO A 191 7.74 -0.93 -20.67
CA PRO A 191 7.31 -2.32 -20.89
C PRO A 191 8.31 -3.16 -21.69
N ILE A 192 9.02 -2.54 -22.65
CA ILE A 192 10.06 -3.22 -23.45
C ILE A 192 11.23 -3.73 -22.60
N ASN A 193 11.44 -3.18 -21.40
CA ASN A 193 12.51 -3.59 -20.52
C ASN A 193 12.17 -4.83 -19.68
N GLN A 194 10.94 -5.34 -19.76
CA GLN A 194 10.50 -6.52 -19.02
C GLN A 194 11.44 -7.71 -19.25
N SER A 195 11.84 -7.98 -20.50
CA SER A 195 12.76 -9.08 -20.82
C SER A 195 14.14 -8.91 -20.17
N TYR A 196 14.63 -7.68 -19.97
CA TYR A 196 15.88 -7.46 -19.25
C TYR A 196 15.73 -7.78 -17.77
N LEU A 197 14.59 -7.43 -17.16
CA LEU A 197 14.29 -7.75 -15.77
C LEU A 197 14.15 -9.27 -15.56
N GLU A 198 13.49 -9.97 -16.49
CA GLU A 198 13.37 -11.43 -16.48
C GLU A 198 14.75 -12.10 -16.57
N ILE A 199 15.62 -11.64 -17.46
CA ILE A 199 17.01 -12.12 -17.55
C ILE A 199 17.76 -11.85 -16.23
N ALA A 200 17.64 -10.64 -15.67
CA ALA A 200 18.29 -10.30 -14.41
C ALA A 200 17.81 -11.21 -13.26
N LEU A 201 16.52 -11.52 -13.20
CA LEU A 201 15.95 -12.48 -12.25
C LEU A 201 16.52 -13.89 -12.43
N HIS A 202 16.62 -14.35 -13.68
CA HIS A 202 17.22 -15.65 -13.98
C HIS A 202 18.70 -15.71 -13.58
N LEU A 203 19.48 -14.69 -13.91
CA LEU A 203 20.89 -14.59 -13.52
C LEU A 203 21.06 -14.57 -12.00
N ALA A 204 20.23 -13.82 -11.27
CA ALA A 204 20.30 -13.75 -9.82
C ALA A 204 20.03 -15.09 -9.12
N ALA A 205 19.28 -16.00 -9.77
CA ALA A 205 18.99 -17.33 -9.23
C ALA A 205 20.10 -18.37 -9.50
N LEU A 206 21.08 -18.07 -10.36
CA LEU A 206 22.14 -19.01 -10.70
C LEU A 206 23.19 -19.14 -9.58
N PRO A 207 23.79 -20.32 -9.39
CA PRO A 207 24.92 -20.47 -8.49
C PRO A 207 26.12 -19.65 -8.99
N ALA A 208 26.94 -19.15 -8.06
CA ALA A 208 28.05 -18.24 -8.37
C ALA A 208 29.04 -18.77 -9.43
N GLY A 209 29.25 -20.09 -9.50
CA GLY A 209 30.10 -20.71 -10.52
C GLY A 209 29.56 -20.56 -11.94
N ALA A 210 28.25 -20.70 -12.13
CA ALA A 210 27.61 -20.55 -13.44
C ALA A 210 27.66 -19.08 -13.91
N LEU A 211 27.46 -18.13 -12.99
CA LEU A 211 27.64 -16.70 -13.29
C LEU A 211 29.06 -16.36 -13.73
N ARG A 212 30.06 -16.97 -13.09
CA ARG A 212 31.47 -16.76 -13.45
C ARG A 212 31.78 -17.30 -14.85
N GLN A 213 31.27 -18.48 -15.20
CA GLN A 213 31.41 -19.02 -16.56
C GLN A 213 30.75 -18.15 -17.62
N ILE A 214 29.55 -17.61 -17.34
CA ILE A 214 28.88 -16.66 -18.25
C ILE A 214 29.73 -15.40 -18.41
N ALA A 215 30.30 -14.86 -17.33
CA ALA A 215 31.16 -13.68 -17.38
C ALA A 215 32.45 -13.94 -18.18
N GLU A 216 33.09 -15.10 -17.99
CA GLU A 216 34.27 -15.51 -18.75
C GLU A 216 33.95 -15.64 -20.25
N GLY A 217 32.84 -16.29 -20.59
CA GLY A 217 32.40 -16.41 -21.99
C GLY A 217 32.06 -15.05 -22.63
N LEU A 218 31.46 -14.11 -21.89
CA LEU A 218 31.21 -12.75 -22.37
C LEU A 218 32.50 -11.96 -22.60
N LEU A 219 33.53 -12.17 -21.76
CA LEU A 219 34.84 -11.55 -21.95
C LEU A 219 35.54 -12.12 -23.20
N GLU A 220 35.51 -13.42 -23.42
CA GLU A 220 36.14 -14.05 -24.60
C GLU A 220 35.55 -13.58 -25.94
N ILE A 221 34.25 -13.27 -26.00
CA ILE A 221 33.61 -12.76 -27.23
C ILE A 221 33.73 -11.24 -27.43
N THR A 222 34.22 -10.51 -26.43
CA THR A 222 34.38 -9.04 -26.49
C THR A 222 35.82 -8.58 -26.73
N TYR A 223 36.76 -9.53 -26.88
CA TYR A 223 38.17 -9.30 -27.25
C TYR A 223 38.51 -9.84 -28.64
#